data_AF-A0A7W4VY63-F1
#
_entry.id   AF-A0A7W4VY63-F1
#
_cell.length_a   1.000
_cell.length_b   1.000
_cell.length_c   1.000
_cell.angle_alpha   90.00
_cell.angle_beta   90.00
_cell.angle_gamma   90.00
#
_symmetry.space_group_name_H-M   'P 1'
#
loop_
_entity.id
_entity.type
_entity.pdbx_description
1 polymer ?
#
loop_
_entity_poly.entity_id
_entity_poly.type
_entity_poly.pdbx_seq_one_letter_code
_entity_poly.pdbx_strand_id
1 'polypeptide(L)'
;MDTLNADATWGRLGSIAQLLHQAAAQVWSDAEDAAPDSPLHDLGLGVYLAHSQVSALLPDDYELPDVDPLPDLEERTPLQLLTEAEELTRPLPLHQPDMVHGSQLVVDLCDLIREARGLGY
;
A
#
# COMPACT_ATOMS: atom_id res chain seq x y z
N MET A 1 -15.15 -3.38 23.96
CA MET A 1 -15.50 -3.56 22.53
C MET A 1 -14.51 -2.83 21.64
N ASP A 2 -13.83 -1.79 22.13
CA ASP A 2 -12.87 -0.99 21.37
C ASP A 2 -11.58 -1.70 20.97
N THR A 3 -11.09 -2.65 21.78
CA THR A 3 -9.83 -3.38 21.49
C THR A 3 -9.92 -4.30 20.27
N LEU A 4 -11.08 -4.93 20.03
CA LEU A 4 -11.31 -5.77 18.84
C LEU A 4 -11.35 -4.95 17.55
N ASN A 5 -11.76 -3.67 17.64
CA ASN A 5 -11.82 -2.77 16.49
C ASN A 5 -10.43 -2.21 16.16
N ALA A 6 -9.61 -1.93 17.17
CA ALA A 6 -8.21 -1.54 17.01
C ALA A 6 -7.39 -2.67 16.38
N ASP A 7 -7.52 -3.91 16.88
CA ASP A 7 -6.79 -5.07 16.35
C ASP A 7 -7.14 -5.36 14.89
N ALA A 8 -8.43 -5.24 14.53
CA ALA A 8 -8.88 -5.35 13.15
C ALA A 8 -8.40 -4.18 12.26
N THR A 9 -8.21 -2.98 12.83
CA THR A 9 -7.70 -1.81 12.10
C THR A 9 -6.21 -1.96 11.84
N TRP A 10 -5.42 -2.35 12.84
CA TRP A 10 -3.99 -2.62 12.69
C TRP A 10 -3.74 -3.78 11.74
N GLY A 11 -4.51 -4.87 11.84
CA GLY A 11 -4.48 -5.96 10.86
C GLY A 11 -4.64 -5.48 9.42
N ARG A 12 -5.59 -4.58 9.16
CA ARG A 12 -5.78 -4.01 7.81
C ARG A 12 -4.64 -3.10 7.39
N LEU A 13 -4.17 -2.22 8.27
CA LEU A 13 -3.03 -1.34 7.98
C LEU A 13 -1.76 -2.16 7.70
N GLY A 14 -1.55 -3.25 8.45
CA GLY A 14 -0.47 -4.22 8.20
C GLY A 14 -0.58 -4.85 6.82
N SER A 15 -1.77 -5.34 6.43
CA SER A 15 -2.00 -5.87 5.09
C SER A 15 -1.79 -4.82 3.99
N ILE A 16 -2.26 -3.58 4.18
CA ILE A 16 -2.02 -2.49 3.23
C ILE A 16 -0.51 -2.23 3.09
N ALA A 17 0.23 -2.15 4.20
CA ALA A 17 1.68 -1.94 4.17
C ALA A 17 2.38 -3.04 3.37
N GLN A 18 2.00 -4.30 3.58
CA GLN A 18 2.56 -5.44 2.82
C GLN A 18 2.28 -5.34 1.32
N LEU A 19 1.03 -5.05 0.93
CA LEU A 19 0.65 -4.89 -0.47
C LEU A 19 1.46 -3.78 -1.15
N LEU A 20 1.65 -2.66 -0.45
CA LEU A 20 2.44 -1.54 -0.97
C LEU A 20 3.93 -1.85 -1.03
N HIS A 21 4.48 -2.58 -0.05
CA HIS A 21 5.87 -3.01 -0.09
C HIS A 21 6.13 -3.89 -1.31
N GLN A 22 5.24 -4.84 -1.59
CA GLN A 22 5.36 -5.71 -2.76
C GLN A 22 5.15 -4.96 -4.08
N ALA A 23 4.15 -4.08 -4.16
CA ALA A 23 3.94 -3.25 -5.33
C ALA A 23 5.17 -2.37 -5.62
N ALA A 24 5.80 -1.81 -4.57
CA ALA A 24 7.06 -1.11 -4.70
C ALA A 24 8.15 -2.04 -5.26
N ALA A 25 8.39 -3.21 -4.65
CA ALA A 25 9.43 -4.12 -5.13
C ALA A 25 9.27 -4.47 -6.62
N GLN A 26 8.04 -4.73 -7.08
CA GLN A 26 7.74 -5.00 -8.49
C GLN A 26 7.98 -3.78 -9.39
N VAL A 27 7.45 -2.60 -9.04
CA VAL A 27 7.63 -1.38 -9.85
C VAL A 27 9.10 -0.98 -9.95
N TRP A 28 9.89 -1.16 -8.89
CA TRP A 28 11.33 -0.91 -8.95
C TRP A 28 12.04 -1.88 -9.87
N SER A 29 11.70 -3.17 -9.82
CA SER A 29 12.25 -4.16 -10.76
C SER A 29 11.94 -3.78 -12.21
N ASP A 30 10.70 -3.39 -12.50
CA ASP A 30 10.30 -2.95 -13.84
C ASP A 30 10.99 -1.64 -14.26
N ALA A 31 11.24 -0.74 -13.30
CA ALA A 31 11.95 0.52 -13.54
C ALA A 31 13.44 0.29 -13.85
N GLU A 32 14.09 -0.67 -13.19
CA GLU A 32 15.48 -1.06 -13.46
C GLU A 32 15.67 -1.62 -14.87
N ASP A 33 14.66 -2.31 -15.40
CA ASP A 33 14.63 -2.83 -16.78
C ASP A 33 14.26 -1.74 -17.82
N ALA A 34 13.78 -0.57 -17.36
CA ALA A 34 13.36 0.53 -18.21
C ALA A 34 14.47 1.57 -18.47
N ALA A 35 14.14 2.61 -19.25
CA ALA A 35 15.05 3.73 -19.46
C ALA A 35 15.28 4.53 -18.15
N PRO A 36 16.45 5.17 -17.95
CA PRO A 36 16.74 5.92 -16.72
C PRO A 36 15.79 7.08 -16.42
N ASP A 37 15.11 7.62 -17.43
CA ASP A 37 14.10 8.68 -17.34
C ASP A 37 12.66 8.13 -17.33
N SER A 38 12.51 6.82 -17.16
CA SER A 38 11.21 6.16 -17.11
C SER A 38 10.37 6.69 -15.93
N PRO A 39 9.09 7.02 -16.15
CA PRO A 39 8.17 7.44 -15.09
C PRO A 39 7.90 6.33 -14.05
N LEU A 40 8.34 5.09 -14.31
CA LEU A 40 8.25 4.00 -13.33
C LEU A 40 9.06 4.28 -12.07
N HIS A 41 10.15 5.05 -12.14
CA HIS A 41 10.90 5.46 -10.95
C HIS A 41 10.07 6.35 -10.03
N ASP A 42 9.31 7.29 -10.60
CA ASP A 42 8.43 8.19 -9.84
C ASP A 42 7.23 7.42 -9.27
N LEU A 43 6.63 6.51 -10.06
CA LEU A 43 5.57 5.63 -9.56
C LEU A 43 6.07 4.80 -8.39
N GLY A 44 7.23 4.15 -8.56
CA GLY A 44 7.88 3.41 -7.49
C GLY A 44 8.00 4.28 -6.24
N LEU A 45 8.70 5.41 -6.34
CA LEU A 45 8.89 6.32 -5.22
C LEU A 45 7.57 6.66 -4.50
N GLY A 46 6.52 6.95 -5.26
CA GLY A 46 5.19 7.18 -4.72
C GLY A 46 4.63 6.00 -3.91
N VAL A 47 4.72 4.77 -4.44
CA VAL A 47 4.27 3.56 -3.73
C VAL A 47 5.05 3.33 -2.44
N TYR A 48 6.37 3.53 -2.44
CA TYR A 48 7.19 3.37 -1.23
C TYR A 48 6.92 4.44 -0.17
N LEU A 49 6.64 5.67 -0.59
CA LEU A 49 6.22 6.73 0.32
C LEU A 49 4.87 6.39 0.95
N ALA A 50 3.90 5.90 0.17
CA ALA A 50 2.62 5.43 0.69
C ALA A 50 2.81 4.27 1.68
N HIS A 51 3.66 3.28 1.37
CA HIS A 51 4.04 2.22 2.30
C HIS A 51 4.58 2.78 3.62
N SER A 52 5.53 3.72 3.53
CA SER A 52 6.14 4.33 4.72
C SER A 52 5.14 5.09 5.58
N GLN A 53 4.18 5.79 4.96
CA GLN A 53 3.11 6.47 5.66
C GLN A 53 2.19 5.49 6.40
N VAL A 54 1.80 4.39 5.76
CA VAL A 54 0.97 3.35 6.40
C VAL A 54 1.70 2.72 7.57
N SER A 55 2.97 2.39 7.39
CA SER A 55 3.80 1.80 8.44
C SER A 55 3.96 2.75 9.64
N ALA A 56 3.98 4.07 9.41
CA ALA A 56 4.00 5.06 10.49
C ALA A 56 2.67 5.19 11.27
N LEU A 57 1.57 4.60 10.79
CA LEU A 57 0.28 4.54 11.50
C LEU A 57 0.16 3.28 12.37
N LEU A 58 1.05 2.32 12.20
CA LEU A 58 1.10 1.13 13.04
C LEU A 58 1.81 1.43 14.37
N PRO A 59 1.44 0.75 15.46
CA PRO A 59 2.21 0.78 16.71
C PRO A 59 3.67 0.37 16.49
N ASP A 60 4.59 0.95 17.27
CA ASP A 60 6.03 0.66 17.16
C ASP A 60 6.39 -0.83 17.41
N ASP A 61 5.56 -1.55 18.17
CA ASP A 61 5.70 -2.97 18.49
C ASP A 61 4.86 -3.88 17.56
N TYR A 62 4.20 -3.31 16.55
CA TYR A 62 3.41 -4.08 15.61
C TYR A 62 4.32 -4.83 14.63
N GLU A 63 4.35 -6.15 14.77
CA GLU A 63 4.97 -7.02 13.78
C GLU A 63 4.07 -7.06 12.55
N LEU A 64 4.58 -6.54 11.43
CA LEU A 64 3.96 -6.79 10.14
C LEU A 64 3.87 -8.30 9.96
N PRO A 65 2.72 -8.83 9.51
CA PRO A 65 2.61 -10.26 9.27
C PRO A 65 3.75 -10.69 8.34
N ASP A 66 4.29 -11.89 8.54
CA ASP A 66 5.20 -12.43 7.53
C ASP A 66 4.42 -12.60 6.24
N VAL A 67 5.09 -12.31 5.12
CA VAL A 67 4.59 -12.67 3.80
C VAL A 67 4.63 -14.19 3.77
N ASP A 68 3.53 -14.85 4.12
CA ASP A 68 3.23 -16.08 3.39
C ASP A 68 3.04 -15.59 1.96
N PRO A 69 3.92 -15.92 1.00
CA PRO A 69 3.64 -15.64 -0.39
C PRO A 69 2.38 -16.44 -0.68
N LEU A 70 1.22 -15.78 -0.61
CA LEU A 70 0.03 -16.29 -1.27
C LEU A 70 0.54 -16.57 -2.68
N PRO A 71 0.46 -17.82 -3.18
CA PRO A 71 1.09 -18.18 -4.44
C PRO A 71 0.61 -17.30 -5.60
N ASP A 72 -0.54 -16.64 -5.43
CA ASP A 72 -1.12 -15.71 -6.38
C ASP A 72 -0.50 -14.29 -6.29
N LEU A 73 0.10 -13.88 -5.16
CA LEU A 73 0.66 -12.53 -4.95
C LEU A 73 1.77 -12.22 -5.95
N GLU A 74 2.69 -13.14 -6.21
CA GLU A 74 3.79 -12.95 -7.17
C GLU A 74 3.29 -12.79 -8.61
N GLU A 75 2.12 -13.33 -8.93
CA GLU A 75 1.47 -13.18 -10.24
C GLU A 75 0.68 -11.87 -10.38
N ARG A 76 0.44 -11.15 -9.27
CA ARG A 76 -0.33 -9.90 -9.29
C ARG A 76 0.50 -8.75 -9.80
N THR A 77 -0.11 -7.95 -10.68
CA THR A 77 0.49 -6.72 -11.18
C THR A 77 0.49 -5.65 -10.07
N PRO A 78 1.39 -4.64 -10.15
CA PRO A 78 1.36 -3.51 -9.22
C PRO A 78 -0.01 -2.83 -9.13
N LEU A 79 -0.74 -2.71 -10.25
CA LEU A 79 -2.08 -2.14 -10.26
C LEU A 79 -3.08 -2.98 -9.45
N GLN A 80 -3.00 -4.30 -9.51
CA GLN A 80 -3.86 -5.18 -8.73
C GLN A 80 -3.57 -5.06 -7.23
N LEU A 81 -2.29 -5.01 -6.85
CA LEU A 81 -1.86 -4.81 -5.46
C LEU A 81 -2.34 -3.46 -4.90
N LEU A 82 -2.19 -2.39 -5.67
CA LEU A 82 -2.66 -1.05 -5.29
C LEU A 82 -4.19 -0.99 -5.17
N THR A 83 -4.91 -1.67 -6.06
CA THR A 83 -6.38 -1.72 -6.03
C THR A 83 -6.86 -2.46 -4.77
N GLU A 84 -6.24 -3.58 -4.42
CA GLU A 84 -6.56 -4.32 -3.20
C GLU A 84 -6.25 -3.50 -1.94
N ALA A 85 -5.13 -2.77 -1.94
CA ALA A 85 -4.78 -1.86 -0.86
C ALA A 85 -5.85 -0.76 -0.67
N GLU A 86 -6.37 -0.18 -1.77
CA GLU A 86 -7.48 0.79 -1.71
C GLU A 86 -8.74 0.17 -1.10
N GLU A 87 -9.11 -1.05 -1.52
CA GLU A 87 -10.33 -1.71 -1.02
C GLU A 87 -10.28 -1.94 0.50
N LEU A 88 -9.09 -2.24 1.03
CA LEU A 88 -8.86 -2.41 2.46
C LEU A 88 -9.00 -1.11 3.27
N THR A 89 -8.98 0.06 2.62
CA THR A 89 -9.21 1.35 3.29
C THR A 89 -10.68 1.65 3.59
N ARG A 90 -11.62 1.06 2.84
CA ARG A 90 -13.06 1.34 2.96
C ARG A 90 -13.66 1.18 4.36
N PRO A 91 -13.30 0.14 5.15
CA PRO A 91 -13.81 -0.03 6.50
C PRO A 91 -13.00 0.72 7.57
N LEU A 92 -11.94 1.47 7.21
CA LEU A 92 -11.14 2.18 8.20
C LEU A 92 -11.96 3.29 8.87
N PRO A 93 -11.87 3.47 10.20
CA PRO A 93 -12.59 4.50 10.91
C PRO A 93 -11.93 5.89 10.75
N LEU A 94 -11.91 6.43 9.53
CA LEU A 94 -11.24 7.69 9.15
C LEU A 94 -11.69 8.94 9.93
N HIS A 95 -12.82 8.87 10.62
CA HIS A 95 -13.34 9.94 11.47
C HIS A 95 -12.70 9.97 12.86
N GLN A 96 -11.89 8.96 13.22
CA GLN A 96 -11.24 8.89 14.52
C GLN A 96 -10.00 9.78 14.57
N PRO A 97 -9.74 10.46 15.71
CA PRO A 97 -8.59 11.35 15.86
C PRO A 97 -7.24 10.66 15.64
N ASP A 98 -7.16 9.36 15.94
CA ASP A 98 -5.92 8.59 15.80
C ASP A 98 -5.63 8.21 14.33
N MET A 99 -6.55 8.52 13.40
CA MET A 99 -6.43 8.25 11.96
C MET A 99 -6.38 9.54 11.13
N VAL A 100 -5.84 10.64 11.64
CA VAL A 100 -5.75 11.95 10.92
C VAL A 100 -5.14 11.82 9.52
N HIS A 101 -4.25 10.85 9.30
CA HIS A 101 -3.63 10.60 7.99
C HIS A 101 -4.33 9.53 7.15
N GLY A 102 -5.37 8.86 7.67
CA GLY A 102 -6.07 7.80 6.96
C GLY A 102 -6.78 8.29 5.70
N SER A 103 -7.30 9.52 5.69
CA SER A 103 -7.88 10.10 4.46
C SER A 103 -6.82 10.43 3.40
N GLN A 104 -5.61 10.81 3.82
CA GLN A 104 -4.51 11.07 2.89
C GLN A 104 -4.09 9.77 2.20
N LEU A 105 -4.01 8.67 2.94
CA LEU A 105 -3.71 7.35 2.39
C LEU A 105 -4.69 6.96 1.27
N VAL A 106 -6.00 7.18 1.45
CA VAL A 106 -6.99 6.87 0.41
C VAL A 106 -6.73 7.69 -0.86
N VAL A 107 -6.44 8.99 -0.70
CA VAL A 107 -6.13 9.88 -1.84
C VAL A 107 -4.87 9.41 -2.56
N ASP A 108 -3.80 9.14 -1.81
CA ASP A 108 -2.52 8.68 -2.36
C ASP A 108 -2.70 7.36 -3.14
N LEU A 109 -3.47 6.41 -2.61
CA LEU A 109 -3.78 5.15 -3.31
C LEU A 109 -4.58 5.38 -4.59
N CYS A 110 -5.59 6.25 -4.58
CA CYS A 110 -6.35 6.58 -5.79
C CYS A 110 -5.46 7.23 -6.87
N ASP A 111 -4.54 8.11 -6.48
CA ASP A 111 -3.59 8.73 -7.40
C ASP A 111 -2.56 7.72 -7.95
N LEU A 112 -2.03 6.84 -7.10
CA LEU A 112 -1.12 5.77 -7.54
C LEU A 112 -1.80 4.79 -8.50
N ILE A 113 -3.07 4.43 -8.26
CA ILE A 113 -3.87 3.59 -9.16
C ILE A 113 -4.08 4.29 -10.50
N ARG A 114 -4.40 5.59 -10.48
CA ARG A 114 -4.57 6.40 -11.69
C ARG A 114 -3.26 6.42 -12.51
N GLU A 115 -2.13 6.50 -11.83
CA GLU A 115 -0.81 6.65 -12.45
C GLU A 115 -0.34 5.32 -13.01
N ALA A 116 -0.48 4.23 -12.25
CA ALA A 116 -0.19 2.88 -12.71
C ALA A 116 -0.97 2.52 -13.98
N ARG A 117 -2.28 2.85 -14.03
CA ARG A 117 -3.10 2.69 -15.25
C ARG A 117 -2.57 3.53 -16.42
N GLY A 118 -2.12 4.76 -16.14
CA GLY A 118 -1.54 5.64 -17.16
C GLY A 118 -0.23 5.10 -17.75
N LEU A 119 0.49 4.26 -17.00
CA LEU A 119 1.74 3.62 -17.42
C LEU A 119 1.56 2.23 -18.03
N GLY A 120 0.33 1.71 -18.09
CA GLY A 120 0.00 0.46 -18.78
C GLY A 120 0.02 -0.80 -17.92
N TYR A 121 -0.03 -0.66 -16.59
CA TYR A 121 -0.33 -1.76 -15.67
C TYR A 121 -1.81 -2.17 -15.68
#